data_AF-A0A6H0XK52-F1
#
_entry.id   AF-A0A6H0XK52-F1
#
_cell.length_a   1.000
_cell.length_b   1.000
_cell.length_c   1.000
_cell.angle_alpha   90.00
_cell.angle_beta   90.00
_cell.angle_gamma   90.00
#
_symmetry.space_group_name_H-M   'P 1'
#
loop_
_entity.id
_entity.type
_entity.pdbx_description
1 polymer ?
#
loop_
_entity_poly.entity_id
_entity_poly.type
_entity_poly.pdbx_seq_one_letter_code
_entity_poly.pdbx_strand_id
1 'polypeptide(L)'
;MDATELQELEPSPVEETPSNSKDDYFGDQNVPPQPHAIGLSQHSPIWYLTRIQKYSSIAFTAFTTAHIVNTSIIPLVTQSVPASEPYLLLTRPYYQSWPIAEPLFVIAPLSVHIASGVALRLYRRRVNAKRYGAETRSEKKLFSAALWPKVSGTSKLGFVGVPLLLGHTFINRAIPNQFPGGSSNVGLAYVSHAFAKHPLISAAGFTALISVLVFHTTWGWAKWLGFTPDQTTALGVERQLIKKRRWYIINGVAGAVVALWMAGSFGVVGRAGEAPGWVGKMYEEMYQKIPIFGRWA
;
A
#
# COMPACT_ATOMS: atom_id res chain seq x y z
N MET A 1 -12.78 6.24 -64.30
CA MET A 1 -12.40 5.47 -63.09
C MET A 1 -11.07 4.83 -63.43
N ASP A 2 -9.97 5.53 -63.16
CA ASP A 2 -8.63 4.96 -63.34
C ASP A 2 -8.13 4.52 -61.97
N ALA A 3 -7.95 3.21 -61.83
CA ALA A 3 -7.30 2.62 -60.68
C ALA A 3 -5.82 2.99 -60.74
N THR A 4 -5.33 3.68 -59.71
CA THR A 4 -3.91 3.84 -59.45
C THR A 4 -3.30 2.47 -59.24
N GLU A 5 -2.68 1.95 -60.29
CA GLU A 5 -1.90 0.71 -60.28
C GLU A 5 -0.70 0.92 -59.36
N LEU A 6 -0.62 0.12 -58.30
CA LEU A 6 0.52 0.11 -57.40
C LEU A 6 1.70 -0.52 -58.15
N GLN A 7 2.67 0.31 -58.53
CA GLN A 7 3.88 -0.15 -59.18
C GLN A 7 4.78 -0.84 -58.15
N GLU A 8 4.96 -2.15 -58.29
CA GLU A 8 5.92 -2.92 -57.51
C GLU A 8 7.33 -2.54 -57.96
N LEU A 9 8.08 -1.88 -57.06
CA LEU A 9 9.49 -1.55 -57.27
C LEU A 9 10.32 -2.73 -56.80
N GLU A 10 11.17 -3.26 -57.69
CA GLU A 10 12.14 -4.27 -57.29
C GLU A 10 13.08 -3.72 -56.20
N PRO A 11 13.43 -4.53 -55.19
CA PRO A 11 14.38 -4.10 -54.18
C PRO A 11 15.70 -3.73 -54.86
N SER A 12 16.16 -2.50 -54.63
CA SER A 12 17.47 -2.04 -55.12
C SER A 12 18.52 -3.08 -54.74
N PRO A 13 19.40 -3.50 -55.68
CA PRO A 13 20.51 -4.38 -55.37
C PRO A 13 21.30 -3.80 -54.21
N VAL A 14 21.38 -4.55 -53.11
CA VAL A 14 22.31 -4.23 -52.02
C VAL A 14 23.67 -4.71 -52.51
N GLU A 15 24.34 -3.87 -53.31
CA GLU A 15 25.67 -4.18 -53.88
C GLU A 15 26.80 -4.15 -52.84
N GLU A 16 26.51 -3.74 -51.60
CA GLU A 16 27.48 -3.78 -50.51
C GLU A 16 26.85 -4.41 -49.26
N THR A 17 27.24 -5.64 -48.97
CA THR A 17 27.33 -6.04 -47.56
C THR A 17 28.46 -5.19 -46.98
N PRO A 18 28.24 -4.37 -45.94
CA PRO A 18 29.33 -3.60 -45.36
C PRO A 18 30.29 -4.59 -44.70
N SER A 19 31.33 -4.97 -45.44
CA SER A 19 32.47 -5.67 -44.87
C SER A 19 33.21 -4.66 -44.01
N ASN A 20 33.18 -4.88 -42.70
CA ASN A 20 33.92 -4.16 -41.66
C ASN A 20 33.40 -2.77 -41.25
N SER A 21 32.16 -2.69 -40.77
CA SER A 21 31.74 -1.61 -39.86
C SER A 21 30.99 -2.15 -38.64
N LYS A 22 31.58 -3.12 -37.93
CA LYS A 22 31.08 -3.47 -36.58
C LYS A 22 31.37 -2.39 -35.54
N ASP A 23 32.29 -1.47 -35.83
CA ASP A 23 32.76 -0.50 -34.85
C ASP A 23 32.22 0.93 -35.06
N ASP A 24 31.56 1.24 -36.18
CA ASP A 24 31.15 2.61 -36.53
C ASP A 24 29.63 2.89 -36.51
N TYR A 25 28.78 1.87 -36.31
CA TYR A 25 27.32 2.09 -36.23
C TYR A 25 26.91 2.79 -34.92
N PHE A 26 27.72 2.60 -33.87
CA PHE A 26 27.65 3.39 -32.65
C PHE A 26 28.84 4.32 -32.68
N GLY A 27 28.70 5.47 -33.33
CA GLY A 27 29.75 6.49 -33.32
C GLY A 27 30.22 6.70 -31.88
N ASP A 28 31.54 6.66 -31.69
CA ASP A 28 32.23 6.91 -30.43
C ASP A 28 31.96 8.37 -30.04
N GLN A 29 30.77 8.61 -29.50
CA GLN A 29 30.47 9.86 -28.84
C GLN A 29 31.33 9.85 -27.60
N ASN A 30 32.43 10.60 -27.67
CA ASN A 30 33.02 11.28 -26.53
C ASN A 30 31.91 12.13 -25.87
N VAL A 31 31.00 11.47 -25.15
CA VAL A 31 30.04 12.11 -24.27
C VAL A 31 30.91 12.68 -23.15
N PRO A 32 31.00 14.01 -23.00
CA PRO A 32 31.75 14.57 -21.89
C PRO A 32 31.19 13.97 -20.60
N PRO A 33 32.04 13.48 -19.68
CA PRO A 33 31.57 12.89 -18.45
C PRO A 33 30.71 13.93 -17.73
N GLN A 34 29.42 13.63 -17.62
CA GLN A 34 28.47 14.48 -16.90
C GLN A 34 29.03 14.67 -15.48
N PRO A 35 29.35 15.91 -15.06
CA PRO A 35 29.94 16.14 -13.75
C PRO A 35 28.87 15.92 -12.69
N HIS A 36 28.81 14.70 -12.15
CA HIS A 36 28.02 14.39 -10.98
C HIS A 36 28.85 14.77 -9.75
N ALA A 37 28.75 16.04 -9.33
CA ALA A 37 29.55 16.68 -8.28
C ALA A 37 29.46 16.03 -6.88
N ILE A 38 28.72 14.93 -6.72
CA ILE A 38 28.58 14.17 -5.48
C ILE A 38 28.51 12.71 -5.92
N GLY A 39 29.50 11.88 -5.57
CA GLY A 39 29.71 10.49 -6.05
C GLY A 39 28.63 9.45 -5.68
N LEU A 40 27.34 9.81 -5.72
CA LEU A 40 26.17 8.96 -5.47
C LEU A 40 25.62 8.28 -6.75
N SER A 41 26.39 8.26 -7.85
CA SER A 41 25.87 8.28 -9.23
C SER A 41 25.67 6.93 -9.94
N GLN A 42 25.69 5.78 -9.26
CA GLN A 42 25.43 4.50 -9.96
C GLN A 42 23.95 4.14 -10.13
N HIS A 43 23.03 4.84 -9.46
CA HIS A 43 21.63 4.45 -9.40
C HIS A 43 20.66 5.58 -9.74
N SER A 44 19.61 5.25 -10.51
CA SER A 44 18.58 6.22 -10.92
C SER A 44 17.69 6.62 -9.73
N PRO A 45 17.03 7.79 -9.76
CA PRO A 45 16.04 8.17 -8.75
C PRO A 45 14.92 7.12 -8.57
N ILE A 46 14.55 6.41 -9.64
CA ILE A 46 13.59 5.30 -9.61
C ILE A 46 14.09 4.18 -8.70
N TRP A 47 15.38 3.87 -8.74
CA TRP A 47 16.01 2.85 -7.91
C TRP A 47 15.91 3.21 -6.43
N TYR A 48 16.33 4.42 -6.05
CA TYR A 48 16.28 4.90 -4.67
C TYR A 48 14.83 4.95 -4.14
N LEU A 49 13.91 5.56 -4.89
CA LEU A 49 12.50 5.65 -4.49
C LEU A 49 11.85 4.27 -4.32
N THR A 50 12.16 3.31 -5.21
CA THR A 50 11.63 1.95 -5.09
C THR A 50 12.19 1.23 -3.86
N ARG A 51 13.48 1.45 -3.52
CA ARG A 51 14.12 0.87 -2.33
C ARG A 51 13.59 1.49 -1.04
N ILE A 52 13.45 2.81 -1.00
CA ILE A 52 12.84 3.53 0.12
C ILE A 52 11.42 3.02 0.36
N GLN A 53 10.60 2.95 -0.70
CA GLN A 53 9.24 2.43 -0.62
C GLN A 53 9.20 0.99 -0.09
N LYS A 54 10.12 0.13 -0.56
CA LYS A 54 10.22 -1.27 -0.14
C LYS A 54 10.62 -1.39 1.34
N TYR A 55 11.69 -0.73 1.75
CA TYR A 55 12.25 -0.97 3.07
C TYR A 55 11.50 -0.25 4.20
N SER A 56 10.86 0.89 3.91
CA SER A 56 10.03 1.57 4.91
C SER A 56 8.85 0.70 5.39
N SER A 57 8.39 -0.24 4.58
CA SER A 57 7.31 -1.17 4.91
C SER A 57 7.67 -2.32 5.84
N ILE A 58 8.95 -2.56 6.11
CA ILE A 58 9.35 -3.56 7.10
C ILE A 58 8.89 -3.14 8.50
N ALA A 59 9.10 -1.86 8.84
CA ALA A 59 8.77 -1.32 10.16
C ALA A 59 7.27 -1.46 10.48
N PHE A 60 6.40 -0.99 9.57
CA PHE A 60 4.96 -1.11 9.79
C PHE A 60 4.43 -2.54 9.57
N THR A 61 5.13 -3.43 8.85
CA THR A 61 4.78 -4.86 8.82
C THR A 61 4.94 -5.47 10.21
N ALA A 62 6.04 -5.20 10.91
CA ALA A 62 6.25 -5.67 12.28
C ALA A 62 5.16 -5.14 13.22
N PHE A 63 4.82 -3.86 13.11
CA PHE A 63 3.69 -3.27 13.83
C PHE A 63 2.36 -3.98 13.51
N THR A 64 2.04 -4.21 12.23
CA THR A 64 0.82 -4.92 11.83
C THR A 64 0.77 -6.34 12.39
N THR A 65 1.89 -7.07 12.41
CA THR A 65 1.95 -8.39 13.04
C THR A 65 1.60 -8.33 14.51
N ALA A 66 2.23 -7.43 15.28
CA ALA A 66 1.89 -7.22 16.68
C ALA A 66 0.42 -6.80 16.86
N HIS A 67 -0.10 -5.97 15.96
CA HIS A 67 -1.47 -5.49 16.01
C HIS A 67 -2.48 -6.63 15.77
N ILE A 68 -2.27 -7.50 14.77
CA ILE A 68 -3.11 -8.69 14.52
C ILE A 68 -3.10 -9.63 15.74
N VAL A 69 -1.91 -9.85 16.32
CA VAL A 69 -1.78 -10.72 17.49
C VAL A 69 -2.67 -10.23 18.63
N ASN A 70 -2.61 -8.95 18.97
CA ASN A 70 -3.36 -8.42 20.11
C ASN A 70 -4.83 -8.13 19.84
N THR A 71 -5.19 -7.76 18.61
CA THR A 71 -6.58 -7.38 18.27
C THR A 71 -7.40 -8.52 17.70
N SER A 72 -6.79 -9.68 17.44
CA SER A 72 -7.47 -10.83 16.87
C SER A 72 -7.02 -12.15 17.47
N ILE A 73 -5.75 -12.54 17.35
CA ILE A 73 -5.30 -13.88 17.73
C ILE A 73 -5.47 -14.12 19.23
N ILE A 74 -5.01 -13.20 20.08
CA ILE A 74 -5.16 -13.31 21.54
C ILE A 74 -6.65 -13.34 21.93
N PRO A 75 -7.52 -12.41 21.49
CA PRO A 75 -8.96 -12.52 21.69
C PRO A 75 -9.55 -13.85 21.23
N LEU A 76 -9.11 -14.37 20.08
CA LEU A 76 -9.58 -15.64 19.55
C LEU A 76 -9.12 -16.84 20.40
N VAL A 77 -7.96 -16.77 21.03
CA VAL A 77 -7.47 -17.84 21.92
C VAL A 77 -8.12 -17.76 23.29
N THR A 78 -8.24 -16.57 23.87
CA THR A 78 -8.80 -16.37 25.21
C THR A 78 -10.33 -16.40 25.22
N GLN A 79 -10.97 -16.19 24.06
CA GLN A 79 -12.42 -16.03 23.92
C GLN A 79 -13.02 -14.97 24.86
N SER A 80 -12.21 -13.98 25.27
CA SER A 80 -12.60 -12.99 26.27
C SER A 80 -11.86 -11.67 26.08
N VAL A 81 -12.62 -10.58 26.01
CA VAL A 81 -12.06 -9.22 25.97
C VAL A 81 -11.34 -8.89 27.28
N PRO A 82 -11.94 -9.03 28.48
CA PRO A 82 -11.24 -8.75 29.75
C PRO A 82 -9.96 -9.54 29.94
N ALA A 83 -9.91 -10.81 29.49
CA ALA A 83 -8.71 -11.63 29.57
C ALA A 83 -7.62 -11.21 28.57
N SER A 84 -7.99 -10.52 27.49
CA SER A 84 -7.09 -10.10 26.42
C SER A 84 -6.49 -8.70 26.65
N GLU A 85 -7.21 -7.82 27.35
CA GLU A 85 -6.77 -6.44 27.63
C GLU A 85 -5.36 -6.32 28.24
N PRO A 86 -4.94 -7.17 29.21
CA PRO A 86 -3.58 -7.09 29.76
C PRO A 86 -2.48 -7.32 28.71
N TYR A 87 -2.75 -8.11 27.67
CA TYR A 87 -1.77 -8.36 26.61
C TYR A 87 -1.60 -7.16 25.66
N LEU A 88 -2.66 -6.35 25.47
CA LEU A 88 -2.50 -5.05 24.79
C LEU A 88 -1.52 -4.15 25.55
N LEU A 89 -1.59 -4.16 26.87
CA LEU A 89 -0.67 -3.41 27.73
C LEU A 89 0.78 -3.92 27.63
N LEU A 90 1.02 -5.17 27.26
CA LEU A 90 2.37 -5.69 27.08
C LEU A 90 3.05 -5.08 25.85
N THR A 91 2.31 -4.85 24.77
CA THR A 91 2.87 -4.22 23.58
C THR A 91 2.96 -2.70 23.70
N ARG A 92 2.08 -2.11 24.51
CA ARG A 92 1.92 -0.66 24.67
C ARG A 92 3.21 0.10 25.05
N PRO A 93 4.08 -0.37 25.95
CA PRO A 93 5.37 0.26 26.22
C PRO A 93 6.26 0.34 24.97
N TYR A 94 6.33 -0.73 24.17
CA TYR A 94 7.26 -0.80 23.05
C TYR A 94 7.00 0.22 21.93
N TYR A 95 5.80 0.81 21.86
CA TYR A 95 5.49 1.88 20.89
C TYR A 95 4.96 3.19 21.50
N GLN A 96 4.36 3.19 22.71
CA GLN A 96 3.78 4.40 23.33
C GLN A 96 4.61 5.01 24.47
N SER A 97 5.49 4.25 25.16
CA SER A 97 6.19 4.78 26.36
C SER A 97 7.40 5.66 26.03
N TRP A 98 7.75 5.79 24.75
CA TRP A 98 8.73 6.76 24.28
C TRP A 98 8.06 7.72 23.29
N PRO A 99 8.09 9.05 23.53
CA PRO A 99 7.38 10.04 22.70
C PRO A 99 7.82 10.05 21.22
N ILE A 100 8.91 9.37 20.88
CA ILE A 100 9.48 9.26 19.54
C ILE A 100 9.19 7.89 18.88
N ALA A 101 8.88 6.84 19.65
CA ALA A 101 8.80 5.47 19.13
C ALA A 101 7.66 5.29 18.10
N GLU A 102 6.43 5.66 18.43
CA GLU A 102 5.31 5.57 17.50
C GLU A 102 5.49 6.46 16.25
N PRO A 103 5.92 7.74 16.37
CA PRO A 103 6.28 8.54 15.21
C PRO A 103 7.37 7.92 14.33
N LEU A 104 8.41 7.33 14.92
CA LEU A 104 9.57 6.82 14.19
C LEU A 104 9.34 5.44 13.57
N PHE A 105 8.58 4.56 14.23
CA PHE A 105 8.38 3.17 13.79
C PHE A 105 7.09 2.95 13.00
N VAL A 106 6.10 3.83 13.15
CA VAL A 106 4.80 3.70 12.47
C VAL A 106 4.55 4.86 11.52
N ILE A 107 4.56 6.10 12.01
CA ILE A 107 4.16 7.27 11.21
C ILE A 107 5.18 7.58 10.11
N ALA A 108 6.47 7.67 10.46
CA ALA A 108 7.52 8.02 9.54
C ALA A 108 7.69 6.97 8.43
N PRO A 109 7.77 5.65 8.71
CA PRO A 109 7.95 4.66 7.66
C PRO A 109 6.71 4.55 6.76
N LEU A 110 5.51 4.70 7.32
CA LEU A 110 4.27 4.78 6.54
C LEU A 110 4.24 6.02 5.64
N SER A 111 4.56 7.19 6.17
CA SER A 111 4.59 8.44 5.41
C SER A 111 5.61 8.37 4.28
N VAL A 112 6.80 7.85 4.57
CA VAL A 112 7.85 7.60 3.58
C VAL A 112 7.39 6.60 2.53
N HIS A 113 6.69 5.53 2.90
CA HIS A 113 6.14 4.54 1.97
C HIS A 113 5.13 5.18 0.98
N ILE A 114 4.20 5.97 1.51
CA ILE A 114 3.18 6.65 0.69
C ILE A 114 3.84 7.70 -0.21
N ALA A 115 4.69 8.55 0.37
CA ALA A 115 5.35 9.64 -0.33
C ALA A 115 6.26 9.11 -1.45
N SER A 116 7.07 8.09 -1.18
CA SER A 116 7.93 7.47 -2.19
C SER A 116 7.13 6.81 -3.32
N GLY A 117 6.00 6.17 -3.02
CA GLY A 117 5.09 5.61 -4.02
C GLY A 117 4.47 6.67 -4.94
N VAL A 118 4.02 7.79 -4.37
CA VAL A 118 3.50 8.94 -5.14
C VAL A 118 4.61 9.57 -5.97
N ALA A 119 5.78 9.82 -5.37
CA ALA A 119 6.94 10.38 -6.05
C ALA A 119 7.40 9.52 -7.23
N LEU A 120 7.43 8.19 -7.06
CA LEU A 120 7.77 7.24 -8.11
C LEU A 120 6.80 7.35 -9.30
N ARG A 121 5.51 7.53 -9.01
CA ARG A 121 4.46 7.69 -10.04
C ARG A 121 4.64 9.00 -10.81
N LEU A 122 4.88 10.11 -10.10
CA LEU A 122 5.11 11.43 -10.68
C LEU A 122 6.40 11.45 -11.51
N TYR A 123 7.47 10.83 -11.02
CA TYR A 123 8.74 10.75 -11.71
C TYR A 123 8.63 9.91 -13.00
N ARG A 124 7.98 8.74 -12.95
CA ARG A 124 7.72 7.93 -14.15
C ARG A 124 6.87 8.67 -15.19
N ARG A 125 5.90 9.47 -14.75
CA ARG A 125 5.14 10.35 -15.65
C ARG A 125 6.05 11.37 -16.33
N ARG A 126 6.98 11.97 -15.59
CA ARG A 126 7.98 12.92 -16.14
C ARG A 126 8.91 12.24 -17.15
N VAL A 127 9.38 11.03 -16.86
CA VAL A 127 10.21 10.23 -17.78
C VAL A 127 9.43 9.88 -19.06
N ASN A 128 8.18 9.44 -18.93
CA ASN A 128 7.33 9.18 -20.10
C ASN A 128 7.12 10.44 -20.93
N ALA A 129 6.88 11.60 -20.30
CA ALA A 129 6.72 12.87 -21.02
C ALA A 129 7.94 13.24 -21.86
N LYS A 130 9.15 13.03 -21.31
CA LYS A 130 10.40 13.20 -22.07
C LYS A 130 10.51 12.21 -23.22
N ARG A 131 10.15 10.93 -22.99
CA ARG A 131 10.20 9.87 -24.01
C ARG A 131 9.26 10.12 -25.19
N TYR A 132 8.09 10.70 -24.93
CA TYR A 132 7.10 11.03 -25.95
C TYR A 132 7.25 12.45 -26.53
N GLY A 133 8.30 13.19 -26.18
CA GLY A 133 8.51 14.56 -26.68
C GLY A 133 7.41 15.55 -26.27
N ALA A 134 6.68 15.28 -25.19
CA ALA A 134 5.60 16.14 -24.72
C ALA A 134 6.18 17.29 -23.88
N GLU A 135 6.66 18.33 -24.54
CA GLU A 135 7.33 19.47 -23.91
C GLU A 135 6.31 20.56 -23.53
N THR A 136 5.33 20.80 -24.40
CA THR A 136 4.30 21.83 -24.20
C THR A 136 3.11 21.34 -23.35
N ARG A 137 2.30 22.27 -22.83
CA ARG A 137 1.08 21.93 -22.05
C ARG A 137 0.02 21.25 -22.93
N SER A 138 -0.12 21.67 -24.18
CA SER A 138 -1.06 21.10 -25.16
C SER A 138 -0.69 19.66 -25.50
N GLU A 139 0.58 19.38 -25.78
CA GLU A 139 1.08 18.01 -26.02
C GLU A 139 0.88 17.11 -24.80
N LYS A 140 1.15 17.61 -23.59
CA LYS A 140 0.91 16.84 -22.36
C LYS A 140 -0.55 16.48 -22.14
N LYS A 141 -1.47 17.33 -22.62
CA LYS A 141 -2.92 17.06 -22.58
C LYS A 141 -3.29 16.00 -23.61
N LEU A 142 -2.78 16.13 -24.84
CA LEU A 142 -2.99 15.19 -25.94
C LEU A 142 -2.52 13.78 -25.57
N PHE A 143 -1.32 13.65 -25.01
CA PHE A 143 -0.73 12.36 -24.63
C PHE A 143 -1.02 11.94 -23.19
N SER A 144 -1.92 12.64 -22.48
CA SER A 144 -2.12 12.45 -21.03
C SER A 144 -2.28 10.99 -20.61
N ALA A 145 -3.06 10.19 -21.35
CA ALA A 145 -3.24 8.76 -21.11
C ALA A 145 -1.95 7.93 -21.25
N ALA A 146 -1.09 8.26 -22.22
CA ALA A 146 0.21 7.61 -22.43
C ALA A 146 1.27 8.05 -21.41
N LEU A 147 1.16 9.29 -20.90
CA LEU A 147 2.11 9.81 -19.92
C LEU A 147 1.97 9.16 -18.55
N TRP A 148 0.74 8.85 -18.11
CA TRP A 148 0.52 8.29 -16.79
C TRP A 148 0.81 6.79 -16.75
N PRO A 149 1.66 6.32 -15.82
CA PRO A 149 1.82 4.89 -15.57
C PRO A 149 0.48 4.22 -15.25
N LYS A 150 0.27 2.99 -15.71
CA LYS A 150 -0.91 2.18 -15.34
C LYS A 150 -0.96 2.00 -13.82
N VAL A 151 -2.13 2.18 -13.23
CA VAL A 151 -2.34 1.98 -11.79
C VAL A 151 -2.55 0.49 -11.52
N SER A 152 -1.59 -0.13 -10.82
CA SER A 152 -1.69 -1.53 -10.44
C SER A 152 -2.83 -1.79 -9.44
N GLY A 153 -3.34 -3.02 -9.35
CA GLY A 153 -4.34 -3.40 -8.36
C GLY A 153 -3.89 -3.09 -6.92
N THR A 154 -2.63 -3.40 -6.58
CA THR A 154 -2.03 -3.06 -5.28
C THR A 154 -2.03 -1.55 -5.02
N SER A 155 -1.76 -0.73 -6.04
CA SER A 155 -1.83 0.74 -5.91
C SER A 155 -3.26 1.23 -5.68
N LYS A 156 -4.26 0.65 -6.36
CA LYS A 156 -5.67 0.97 -6.12
C LYS A 156 -6.06 0.68 -4.66
N LEU A 157 -5.68 -0.49 -4.15
CA LEU A 157 -5.87 -0.83 -2.74
C LEU A 157 -5.15 0.15 -1.81
N GLY A 158 -3.95 0.59 -2.16
CA GLY A 158 -3.23 1.61 -1.39
C GLY A 158 -4.00 2.94 -1.32
N PHE A 159 -4.53 3.43 -2.44
CA PHE A 159 -5.32 4.67 -2.46
C PHE A 159 -6.61 4.57 -1.65
N VAL A 160 -7.27 3.42 -1.63
CA VAL A 160 -8.44 3.17 -0.78
C VAL A 160 -8.03 2.98 0.68
N GLY A 161 -6.88 2.35 0.94
CA GLY A 161 -6.38 2.07 2.27
C GLY A 161 -5.97 3.33 3.04
N VAL A 162 -5.44 4.36 2.37
CA VAL A 162 -5.04 5.62 3.02
C VAL A 162 -6.19 6.29 3.80
N PRO A 163 -7.35 6.63 3.20
CA PRO A 163 -8.43 7.25 3.96
C PRO A 163 -9.01 6.32 5.05
N LEU A 164 -9.07 5.01 4.81
CA LEU A 164 -9.51 4.04 5.82
C LEU A 164 -8.57 4.04 7.04
N LEU A 165 -7.25 4.01 6.80
CA LEU A 165 -6.23 4.03 7.86
C LEU A 165 -6.18 5.37 8.59
N LEU A 166 -6.38 6.48 7.87
CA LEU A 166 -6.50 7.80 8.48
C LEU A 166 -7.72 7.89 9.39
N GLY A 167 -8.88 7.39 8.95
CA GLY A 167 -10.09 7.31 9.78
C GLY A 167 -9.88 6.43 11.02
N HIS A 168 -9.26 5.26 10.85
CA HIS A 168 -8.90 4.38 11.96
C HIS A 168 -7.98 5.08 12.98
N THR A 169 -6.91 5.72 12.50
CA THR A 169 -5.97 6.48 13.36
C THR A 169 -6.66 7.67 14.02
N PHE A 170 -7.54 8.37 13.31
CA PHE A 170 -8.26 9.52 13.86
C PHE A 170 -9.13 9.11 15.05
N ILE A 171 -9.93 8.05 14.90
CA ILE A 171 -10.83 7.55 15.94
C ILE A 171 -10.07 6.94 17.12
N ASN A 172 -9.05 6.11 16.84
CA ASN A 172 -8.37 5.34 17.89
C ASN A 172 -7.14 6.04 18.48
N ARG A 173 -6.74 7.20 17.94
CA ARG A 173 -5.55 7.92 18.40
C ARG A 173 -5.74 9.42 18.54
N ALA A 174 -6.18 10.10 17.48
CA ALA A 174 -6.27 11.56 17.50
C ALA A 174 -7.32 12.06 18.51
N ILE A 175 -8.53 11.48 18.48
CA ILE A 175 -9.60 11.83 19.42
C ILE A 175 -9.18 11.53 20.88
N PRO A 176 -8.75 10.30 21.23
CA PRO A 176 -8.31 9.98 22.59
C PRO A 176 -7.19 10.88 23.14
N ASN A 177 -6.23 11.26 22.28
CA ASN A 177 -5.14 12.15 22.68
C ASN A 177 -5.64 13.58 23.00
N GLN A 178 -6.72 14.04 22.36
CA GLN A 178 -7.34 15.34 22.65
C GLN A 178 -8.34 15.27 23.81
N PHE A 179 -8.99 14.13 24.00
CA PHE A 179 -9.98 13.90 25.02
C PHE A 179 -10.06 12.41 25.36
N PRO A 180 -9.84 12.00 26.63
CA PRO A 180 -9.66 12.81 27.84
C PRO A 180 -8.21 13.31 28.08
N GLY A 181 -7.35 13.34 27.06
CA GLY A 181 -5.95 13.80 27.16
C GLY A 181 -4.91 12.68 27.13
N GLY A 182 -5.29 11.52 26.60
CA GLY A 182 -4.40 10.37 26.47
C GLY A 182 -5.10 9.18 25.84
N SER A 183 -4.33 8.36 25.12
CA SER A 183 -4.83 7.13 24.50
C SER A 183 -4.95 5.94 25.46
N SER A 184 -4.60 6.10 26.75
CA SER A 184 -4.61 5.06 27.79
C SER A 184 -5.90 4.24 27.82
N ASN A 185 -7.03 4.89 27.56
CA ASN A 185 -8.35 4.28 27.65
C ASN A 185 -8.81 3.55 26.37
N VAL A 186 -7.98 3.55 25.32
CA VAL A 186 -8.25 2.83 24.07
C VAL A 186 -7.79 1.38 24.21
N GLY A 187 -8.75 0.48 24.43
CA GLY A 187 -8.55 -0.96 24.53
C GLY A 187 -9.51 -1.74 23.60
N LEU A 188 -9.58 -3.06 23.78
CA LEU A 188 -10.58 -3.89 23.10
C LEU A 188 -12.01 -3.51 23.52
N ALA A 189 -12.21 -3.11 24.77
CA ALA A 189 -13.50 -2.67 25.29
C ALA A 189 -14.01 -1.38 24.62
N TYR A 190 -13.09 -0.49 24.22
CA TYR A 190 -13.44 0.68 23.41
C TYR A 190 -14.00 0.21 22.06
N VAL A 191 -13.28 -0.67 21.36
CA VAL A 191 -13.73 -1.19 20.07
C VAL A 191 -15.03 -1.99 20.20
N SER A 192 -15.19 -2.84 21.22
CA SER A 192 -16.44 -3.60 21.43
C SER A 192 -17.64 -2.70 21.69
N HIS A 193 -17.45 -1.61 22.45
CA HIS A 193 -18.49 -0.63 22.68
C HIS A 193 -18.94 0.04 21.37
N ALA A 194 -18.02 0.40 20.47
CA ALA A 194 -18.39 0.89 19.13
C ALA A 194 -19.15 -0.15 18.30
N PHE A 195 -18.81 -1.44 18.39
CA PHE A 195 -19.58 -2.49 17.73
C PHE A 195 -21.00 -2.63 18.29
N ALA A 196 -21.17 -2.46 19.60
CA ALA A 196 -22.47 -2.52 20.23
C ALA A 196 -23.36 -1.32 19.86
N LYS A 197 -22.81 -0.09 19.87
CA LYS A 197 -23.57 1.14 19.54
C LYS A 197 -23.79 1.35 18.05
N HIS A 198 -22.81 1.00 17.23
CA HIS A 198 -22.82 1.27 15.79
C HIS A 198 -22.45 0.02 14.97
N PRO A 199 -23.22 -1.08 15.08
CA PRO A 199 -22.83 -2.39 14.54
C PRO A 199 -22.58 -2.38 13.04
N LEU A 200 -23.44 -1.71 12.25
CA LEU A 200 -23.30 -1.67 10.80
C LEU A 200 -22.07 -0.87 10.36
N ILE A 201 -21.87 0.31 10.94
CA ILE A 201 -20.76 1.20 10.60
C ILE A 201 -19.43 0.57 11.04
N SER A 202 -19.38 0.03 12.25
CA SER A 202 -18.22 -0.68 12.78
C SER A 202 -17.88 -1.90 11.93
N ALA A 203 -18.85 -2.77 11.65
CA ALA A 203 -18.62 -3.96 10.82
C ALA A 203 -18.17 -3.59 9.40
N ALA A 204 -18.83 -2.62 8.74
CA ALA A 204 -18.46 -2.19 7.39
C ALA A 204 -17.06 -1.54 7.36
N GLY A 205 -16.78 -0.63 8.30
CA GLY A 205 -15.52 0.08 8.40
C GLY A 205 -14.34 -0.86 8.66
N PHE A 206 -14.46 -1.74 9.66
CA PHE A 206 -13.40 -2.73 9.95
C PHE A 206 -13.27 -3.76 8.84
N THR A 207 -14.36 -4.19 8.20
CA THR A 207 -14.30 -5.12 7.05
C THR A 207 -13.51 -4.51 5.90
N ALA A 208 -13.84 -3.26 5.54
CA ALA A 208 -13.15 -2.54 4.48
C ALA A 208 -11.66 -2.34 4.81
N LEU A 209 -11.36 -1.86 6.02
CA LEU A 209 -9.99 -1.61 6.47
C LEU A 209 -9.14 -2.89 6.45
N ILE A 210 -9.61 -3.95 7.13
CA ILE A 210 -8.89 -5.23 7.22
C ILE A 210 -8.68 -5.81 5.83
N SER A 211 -9.73 -5.90 5.01
CA SER A 211 -9.64 -6.50 3.68
C SER A 211 -8.68 -5.72 2.77
N VAL A 212 -8.85 -4.40 2.68
CA VAL A 212 -8.01 -3.57 1.79
C VAL A 212 -6.55 -3.63 2.20
N LEU A 213 -6.25 -3.49 3.49
CA LEU A 213 -4.86 -3.49 3.98
C LEU A 213 -4.21 -4.88 3.88
N VAL A 214 -4.92 -5.96 4.22
CA VAL A 214 -4.37 -7.32 4.09
C VAL A 214 -4.09 -7.66 2.62
N PHE A 215 -5.01 -7.35 1.70
CA PHE A 215 -4.76 -7.59 0.28
C PHE A 215 -3.62 -6.71 -0.24
N HIS A 216 -3.55 -5.43 0.15
CA HIS A 216 -2.45 -4.54 -0.24
C HIS A 216 -1.09 -5.10 0.21
N THR A 217 -0.98 -5.49 1.48
CA THR A 217 0.25 -6.00 2.09
C THR A 217 0.64 -7.35 1.50
N THR A 218 -0.29 -8.28 1.34
CA THR A 218 -0.01 -9.62 0.78
C THR A 218 0.49 -9.53 -0.67
N TRP A 219 -0.19 -8.73 -1.52
CA TRP A 219 0.28 -8.48 -2.88
C TRP A 219 1.59 -7.70 -2.93
N GLY A 220 1.82 -6.78 -1.99
CA GLY A 220 3.08 -6.05 -1.82
C GLY A 220 4.26 -6.97 -1.52
N TRP A 221 4.10 -7.88 -0.55
CA TRP A 221 5.10 -8.90 -0.22
C TRP A 221 5.35 -9.87 -1.36
N ALA A 222 4.29 -10.35 -2.04
CA ALA A 222 4.44 -11.19 -3.22
C ALA A 222 5.30 -10.50 -4.30
N LYS A 223 5.13 -9.18 -4.49
CA LYS A 223 5.94 -8.40 -5.43
C LYS A 223 7.40 -8.33 -5.02
N TRP A 224 7.69 -8.18 -3.73
CA TRP A 224 9.06 -8.10 -3.23
C TRP A 224 9.82 -9.41 -3.33
N LEU A 225 9.11 -10.52 -3.14
CA LEU A 225 9.63 -11.87 -3.21
C LEU A 225 9.73 -12.39 -4.66
N GLY A 226 9.36 -11.58 -5.66
CA GLY A 226 9.37 -12.02 -7.06
C GLY A 226 8.24 -13.00 -7.42
N PHE A 227 7.21 -13.10 -6.57
CA PHE A 227 6.19 -14.13 -6.63
C PHE A 227 4.89 -13.68 -7.34
N THR A 228 4.80 -12.44 -7.83
CA THR A 228 3.59 -12.04 -8.58
C THR A 228 3.46 -12.80 -9.91
N PRO A 229 2.23 -12.92 -10.45
CA PRO A 229 2.02 -13.57 -11.75
C PRO A 229 2.86 -12.96 -12.88
N ASP A 230 3.08 -11.64 -12.89
CA ASP A 230 3.81 -10.97 -13.98
C ASP A 230 5.34 -11.12 -13.89
N GLN A 231 5.86 -11.63 -12.76
CA GLN A 231 7.29 -11.86 -12.53
C GLN A 231 7.74 -13.30 -12.88
N THR A 232 6.88 -14.10 -13.50
CA THR A 232 7.26 -15.42 -14.02
C THR A 232 8.10 -15.30 -15.29
N THR A 233 9.14 -16.12 -15.40
CA THR A 233 10.02 -16.22 -16.59
C THR A 233 9.62 -17.36 -17.53
N ALA A 234 8.69 -18.24 -17.12
CA ALA A 234 8.20 -19.33 -17.96
C ALA A 234 7.51 -18.81 -19.23
N LEU A 235 7.51 -19.62 -20.28
CA LEU A 235 6.96 -19.29 -21.60
C LEU A 235 5.78 -20.20 -21.96
N GLY A 236 5.02 -19.83 -23.00
CA GLY A 236 3.92 -20.65 -23.53
C GLY A 236 2.80 -20.95 -22.54
N VAL A 237 2.27 -22.18 -22.58
CA VAL A 237 1.16 -22.65 -21.75
C VAL A 237 1.54 -22.72 -20.27
N GLU A 238 2.76 -23.13 -19.96
CA GLU A 238 3.28 -23.21 -18.60
C GLU A 238 3.21 -21.85 -17.90
N ARG A 239 3.54 -20.76 -18.62
CA ARG A 239 3.40 -19.39 -18.12
C ARG A 239 2.01 -19.13 -17.57
N GLN A 240 0.96 -19.49 -18.33
CA GLN A 240 -0.42 -19.21 -17.95
C GLN A 240 -0.85 -20.00 -16.71
N LEU A 241 -0.42 -21.27 -16.62
CA LEU A 241 -0.67 -22.10 -15.44
C LEU A 241 0.00 -21.54 -14.19
N ILE A 242 1.27 -21.12 -14.29
CA ILE A 242 1.99 -20.50 -13.17
C ILE A 242 1.36 -19.18 -12.76
N LYS A 243 0.95 -18.33 -13.72
CA LYS A 243 0.26 -17.07 -13.43
C LYS A 243 -1.02 -17.32 -12.63
N LYS A 244 -1.84 -18.27 -13.07
CA LYS A 244 -3.10 -18.65 -12.42
C LYS A 244 -2.86 -19.24 -11.03
N ARG A 245 -1.90 -20.15 -10.88
CA ARG A 245 -1.52 -20.72 -9.58
C ARG A 245 -1.06 -19.65 -8.59
N ARG A 246 -0.11 -18.78 -8.99
CA ARG A 246 0.38 -17.68 -8.14
C ARG A 246 -0.75 -16.75 -7.73
N TRP A 247 -1.65 -16.42 -8.66
CA TRP A 247 -2.82 -15.60 -8.36
C TRP A 247 -3.71 -16.23 -7.29
N TYR A 248 -4.06 -17.53 -7.39
CA TYR A 248 -4.85 -18.20 -6.36
C TYR A 248 -4.14 -18.29 -5.02
N ILE A 249 -2.83 -18.57 -5.01
CA ILE A 249 -2.05 -18.63 -3.77
C ILE A 249 -2.07 -17.27 -3.06
N ILE A 250 -1.80 -16.17 -3.77
CA ILE A 250 -1.75 -14.83 -3.17
C ILE A 250 -3.12 -14.44 -2.60
N ASN A 251 -4.21 -14.66 -3.35
CA ASN A 251 -5.56 -14.34 -2.87
C ASN A 251 -6.03 -15.29 -1.76
N GLY A 252 -5.64 -16.57 -1.80
CA GLY A 252 -5.93 -17.55 -0.75
C GLY A 252 -5.26 -17.18 0.56
N VAL A 253 -3.97 -16.80 0.52
CA VAL A 253 -3.25 -16.29 1.70
C VAL A 253 -3.89 -15.00 2.22
N ALA A 254 -4.19 -14.04 1.35
CA ALA A 254 -4.85 -12.79 1.77
C ALA A 254 -6.20 -13.08 2.42
N GLY A 255 -7.02 -13.94 1.81
CA GLY A 255 -8.32 -14.35 2.35
C GLY A 255 -8.20 -15.06 3.70
N ALA A 256 -7.22 -15.95 3.87
CA ALA A 256 -6.97 -16.64 5.13
C ALA A 256 -6.58 -15.66 6.25
N VAL A 257 -5.72 -14.68 5.96
CA VAL A 257 -5.34 -13.65 6.94
C VAL A 257 -6.51 -12.74 7.29
N VAL A 258 -7.34 -12.34 6.30
CA VAL A 258 -8.57 -11.58 6.55
C VAL A 258 -9.52 -12.37 7.45
N ALA A 259 -9.77 -13.64 7.12
CA ALA A 259 -10.66 -14.51 7.88
C ALA A 259 -10.17 -14.70 9.32
N LEU A 260 -8.86 -14.94 9.51
CA LEU A 260 -8.26 -15.04 10.84
C LEU A 260 -8.46 -13.73 11.62
N TRP A 261 -8.16 -12.58 11.01
CA TRP A 261 -8.30 -11.29 11.67
C TRP A 261 -9.75 -11.06 12.10
N MET A 262 -10.70 -11.26 11.18
CA MET A 262 -12.13 -11.12 11.43
C MET A 262 -12.67 -12.11 12.45
N ALA A 263 -12.14 -13.33 12.52
CA ALA A 263 -12.58 -14.32 13.50
C ALA A 263 -12.36 -13.83 14.93
N GLY A 264 -11.18 -13.30 15.25
CA GLY A 264 -10.91 -12.72 16.57
C GLY A 264 -11.61 -11.38 16.78
N SER A 265 -11.56 -10.48 15.80
CA SER A 265 -12.14 -9.14 15.96
C SER A 265 -13.66 -9.16 15.99
N PHE A 266 -14.34 -9.86 15.08
CA PHE A 266 -15.81 -9.86 15.04
C PHE A 266 -16.39 -10.97 15.91
N GLY A 267 -15.74 -12.14 15.93
CA GLY A 267 -16.22 -13.30 16.68
C GLY A 267 -16.09 -13.14 18.19
N VAL A 268 -15.11 -12.37 18.67
CA VAL A 268 -14.88 -12.14 20.10
C VAL A 268 -15.08 -10.68 20.47
N VAL A 269 -14.26 -9.77 19.92
CA VAL A 269 -14.27 -8.36 20.33
C VAL A 269 -15.60 -7.69 20.00
N GLY A 270 -16.12 -7.86 18.78
CA GLY A 270 -17.38 -7.28 18.33
C GLY A 270 -18.62 -7.81 19.07
N ARG A 271 -18.50 -8.95 19.77
CA ARG A 271 -19.58 -9.55 20.56
C ARG A 271 -19.49 -9.28 22.07
N ALA A 272 -18.43 -8.60 22.53
CA ALA A 272 -18.22 -8.36 23.95
C ALA A 272 -19.16 -7.31 24.56
N GLY A 273 -19.91 -6.58 23.73
CA GLY A 273 -20.93 -5.64 24.18
C GLY A 273 -20.39 -4.28 24.63
N GLU A 274 -21.28 -3.50 25.23
CA GLU A 274 -21.00 -2.14 25.70
C GLU A 274 -20.14 -2.15 26.97
N ALA A 275 -19.12 -1.29 27.01
CA ALA A 275 -18.41 -0.99 28.24
C ALA A 275 -19.35 -0.35 29.29
N PRO A 276 -19.35 -0.80 30.56
CA PRO A 276 -20.27 -0.30 31.57
C PRO A 276 -19.81 1.01 32.22
N GLY A 277 -20.76 1.66 32.90
CA GLY A 277 -20.48 2.74 33.84
C GLY A 277 -19.86 4.00 33.21
N TRP A 278 -18.99 4.66 33.97
CA TRP A 278 -18.31 5.88 33.54
C TRP A 278 -17.42 5.67 32.31
N VAL A 279 -16.81 4.48 32.17
CA VAL A 279 -15.94 4.16 31.02
C VAL A 279 -16.75 4.15 29.71
N GLY A 280 -17.94 3.56 29.72
CA GLY A 280 -18.85 3.60 28.56
C GLY A 280 -19.23 5.02 28.17
N LYS A 281 -19.61 5.87 29.13
CA LYS A 281 -19.95 7.28 28.87
C LYS A 281 -18.78 8.05 28.24
N MET A 282 -17.58 7.85 28.76
CA MET A 282 -16.37 8.45 28.19
C MET A 282 -16.12 7.98 26.74
N TYR A 283 -16.45 6.73 26.41
CA TYR A 283 -16.35 6.22 25.04
C TYR A 283 -17.37 6.90 24.12
N GLU A 284 -18.61 7.05 24.57
CA GLU A 284 -19.66 7.78 23.86
C GLU A 284 -19.24 9.24 23.58
N GLU A 285 -18.72 9.94 24.59
CA GLU A 285 -18.21 11.31 24.44
C GLU A 285 -17.06 11.41 23.43
N MET A 286 -16.21 10.37 23.33
CA MET A 286 -15.19 10.30 22.28
C MET A 286 -15.83 10.10 20.89
N TYR A 287 -16.83 9.23 20.75
CA TYR A 287 -17.50 8.99 19.47
C TYR A 287 -18.31 10.20 18.99
N GLN A 288 -18.89 10.97 19.91
CA GLN A 288 -19.57 12.23 19.59
C GLN A 288 -18.65 13.29 18.97
N LYS A 289 -17.33 13.18 19.16
CA LYS A 289 -16.36 14.07 18.50
C LYS A 289 -16.07 13.70 17.05
N ILE A 290 -16.62 12.59 16.54
CA ILE A 290 -16.46 12.23 15.13
C ILE A 290 -17.34 13.16 14.28
N PRO A 291 -16.79 13.99 13.38
CA PRO A 291 -17.53 15.08 12.72
C PRO A 291 -18.77 14.65 11.92
N ILE A 292 -18.81 13.39 11.46
CA ILE A 292 -19.88 12.84 10.62
C ILE A 292 -20.96 12.14 11.48
N PHE A 293 -20.59 11.59 12.64
CA PHE A 293 -21.49 10.78 13.48
C PHE A 293 -21.96 11.50 14.75
N GLY A 294 -21.22 12.49 15.24
CA GLY A 294 -21.58 13.24 16.46
C GLY A 294 -22.86 14.05 16.39
N ARG A 295 -23.50 14.15 15.21
CA ARG A 295 -24.81 14.79 15.05
C ARG A 295 -25.99 13.82 15.19
N TRP A 296 -25.72 12.51 15.22
CA TRP A 296 -26.73 11.45 15.21
C TRP A 296 -26.52 10.40 16.33
N ALA A 297 -25.54 10.63 17.20
CA ALA A 297 -25.16 9.79 18.33
C ALA A 297 -25.48 10.49 19.66
#